data_AF-A0AAX6BK46-F1
#
_entry.id   AF-A0AAX6BK46-F1
#
_cell.length_a   1.000
_cell.length_b   1.000
_cell.length_c   1.000
_cell.angle_alpha   90.00
_cell.angle_beta   90.00
_cell.angle_gamma   90.00
#
_symmetry.space_group_name_H-M   'P 1'
#
loop_
_entity.id
_entity.type
_entity.pdbx_description
1 polymer ?
#
loop_
_entity_poly.entity_id
_entity_poly.type
_entity_poly.pdbx_seq_one_letter_code
_entity_poly.pdbx_strand_id
1 'polypeptide(L)' 'MVWFNLIAILILAKPALITLKDYREQRKQGIDPVFFPGKLGIQNADYWDEEYQHNQDKENVS' A
#
# COMPACT_ATOMS: atom_id res chain seq x y z
N MET A 1 -7.99 -12.38 24.79
CA MET A 1 -7.09 -11.33 25.32
C MET A 1 -6.78 -10.33 24.22
N VAL A 2 -7.02 -9.04 24.45
CA VAL A 2 -6.90 -7.97 23.43
C VAL A 2 -5.45 -7.51 23.21
N TRP A 3 -4.58 -7.75 24.19
CA TRP A 3 -3.20 -7.25 24.23
C TRP A 3 -2.36 -7.59 22.99
N PHE A 4 -2.49 -8.80 22.43
CA PHE A 4 -1.74 -9.19 21.23
C PHE A 4 -2.13 -8.35 20.00
N ASN A 5 -3.43 -8.10 19.81
CA ASN A 5 -3.92 -7.27 18.71
C ASN A 5 -3.41 -5.84 18.82
N LEU A 6 -3.37 -5.29 20.04
CA LEU A 6 -2.86 -3.93 20.26
C LEU A 6 -1.38 -3.83 19.88
N ILE A 7 -0.56 -4.81 20.28
CA ILE A 7 0.88 -4.84 19.94
C ILE A 7 1.07 -4.96 18.41
N ALA A 8 0.29 -5.81 17.74
CA ALA A 8 0.35 -5.95 16.29
C ALA A 8 0.05 -4.63 15.56
N ILE A 9 -1.00 -3.91 15.98
CA ILE A 9 -1.35 -2.60 15.41
C ILE A 9 -0.21 -1.58 15.61
N LEU A 10 0.44 -1.59 16.78
CA LEU A 10 1.57 -0.69 17.05
C LEU A 10 2.78 -0.98 16.15
N ILE A 11 3.09 -2.25 15.89
CA ILE A 11 4.17 -2.65 14.97
C ILE A 11 3.86 -2.19 13.53
N LEU A 12 2.60 -2.27 13.12
CA LEU A 12 2.14 -1.85 11.78
C LEU A 12 1.92 -0.33 11.64
N ALA A 13 1.97 0.44 12.73
CA ALA A 13 1.63 1.86 12.71
C ALA A 13 2.52 2.67 11.75
N LYS A 14 3.82 2.37 11.67
CA LYS A 14 4.75 3.10 10.80
C LYS A 14 4.41 2.96 9.30
N PRO A 15 4.35 1.76 8.71
CA PRO A 15 3.96 1.62 7.30
C PRO A 15 2.53 2.12 7.06
N ALA A 16 1.59 1.87 7.99
CA ALA A 16 0.21 2.35 7.86
C ALA A 16 0.10 3.87 7.72
N LEU A 17 0.87 4.63 8.52
CA LEU A 17 0.88 6.09 8.44
C LEU A 17 1.52 6.60 7.14
N ILE A 18 2.56 5.93 6.64
CA ILE A 18 3.21 6.26 5.36
C ILE A 18 2.23 6.04 4.21
N THR A 19 1.60 4.86 4.15
CA THR A 19 0.57 4.54 3.15
C THR A 19 -0.60 5.52 3.21
N LEU A 20 -1.05 5.91 4.41
CA LEU A 20 -2.13 6.88 4.55
C LEU A 20 -1.76 8.27 4.02
N LYS A 21 -0.50 8.69 4.21
CA LYS A 21 -0.02 9.97 3.67
C LYS A 21 -0.01 9.93 2.14
N ASP A 22 0.55 8.88 1.56
CA ASP A 22 0.62 8.66 0.12
C ASP A 22 -0.78 8.63 -0.52
N TYR A 23 -1.71 7.86 0.05
CA TYR A 23 -3.11 7.84 -0.39
C TYR A 23 -3.74 9.24 -0.43
N ARG A 24 -3.54 10.04 0.63
CA ARG A 24 -4.08 11.41 0.69
C ARG A 24 -3.46 12.32 -0.36
N GLU A 25 -2.17 12.19 -0.63
CA GLU A 25 -1.48 12.97 -1.66
C GLU A 25 -2.02 12.62 -3.05
N GLN A 26 -2.15 11.34 -3.37
CA GLN A 26 -2.72 10.87 -4.64
C GLN A 26 -4.18 11.32 -4.80
N ARG A 27 -5.00 11.17 -3.76
CA ARG A 27 -6.40 11.65 -3.75
C ARG A 27 -6.49 13.16 -3.99
N LYS A 28 -5.58 13.94 -3.42
CA LYS A 28 -5.51 15.39 -3.60
C LYS A 28 -5.09 15.78 -5.02
N GLN A 29 -4.28 14.96 -5.68
CA GLN A 29 -3.88 15.15 -7.08
C GLN A 29 -5.01 14.79 -8.07
N GLY A 30 -6.11 14.21 -7.59
CA GLY A 30 -7.24 13.81 -8.44
C GLY A 30 -6.98 12.56 -9.27
N ILE A 31 -5.90 11.84 -8.99
CA ILE A 31 -5.59 10.54 -9.60
C ILE A 31 -6.24 9.40 -8.82
N ASP A 32 -6.38 8.25 -9.47
CA ASP A 32 -6.80 7.02 -8.80
C ASP A 32 -5.66 6.55 -7.88
N PRO A 33 -5.89 6.45 -6.55
CA PRO A 33 -4.83 6.17 -5.60
C PRO A 33 -4.37 4.71 -5.67
N VAL A 34 -3.09 4.52 -5.93
CA VAL A 34 -2.45 3.20 -6.10
C VAL A 34 -1.30 3.05 -5.12
N PHE A 35 -1.24 1.91 -4.45
CA PHE A 35 -0.18 1.63 -3.48
C PHE A 35 1.07 1.07 -4.16
N PHE A 36 2.18 1.83 -4.10
CA PHE A 36 3.50 1.39 -4.58
C PHE A 36 4.48 1.26 -3.40
N PRO A 37 4.61 0.07 -2.78
CA PRO A 37 5.45 -0.10 -1.60
C PRO A 37 6.93 0.24 -1.85
N GLY A 38 7.46 -0.11 -3.03
CA GLY A 38 8.84 0.20 -3.40
C GLY A 38 9.15 1.70 -3.40
N LYS A 39 8.21 2.55 -3.85
CA LYS A 39 8.37 4.02 -3.82
C LYS A 39 8.35 4.60 -2.41
N LEU A 40 7.69 3.91 -1.48
CA LEU A 40 7.52 4.31 -0.09
C LEU A 40 8.59 3.72 0.85
N GLY A 41 9.52 2.91 0.33
CA GLY A 41 10.56 2.23 1.11
C GLY A 41 10.00 1.18 2.07
N ILE A 42 8.81 0.65 1.78
CA ILE A 42 8.16 -0.40 2.58
C ILE A 42 8.69 -1.74 2.07
N GLN A 43 9.42 -2.45 2.94
CA GLN A 43 10.00 -3.77 2.65
C GLN A 43 8.98 -4.89 2.94
N ASN A 44 9.15 -6.06 2.32
CA ASN A 44 8.29 -7.24 2.47
C ASN A 44 6.84 -7.00 2.01
N ALA A 45 6.67 -6.26 0.93
CA ALA A 45 5.36 -5.93 0.35
C ALA A 45 5.28 -6.33 -1.14
N ASP A 46 6.05 -7.35 -1.52
CA ASP A 46 6.26 -7.80 -2.90
C ASP A 46 4.95 -8.16 -3.61
N TYR A 47 3.97 -8.68 -2.85
CA TYR A 47 2.61 -8.95 -3.34
C TYR A 47 1.97 -7.76 -4.04
N TRP A 48 2.20 -6.54 -3.55
CA TRP A 48 1.62 -5.33 -4.15
C TRP A 48 2.38 -4.79 -5.34
N ASP A 49 3.67 -5.13 -5.48
CA ASP A 49 4.41 -4.80 -6.70
C ASP A 49 4.03 -5.77 -7.85
N GLU A 50 3.77 -7.05 -7.55
CA GLU A 50 3.39 -8.07 -8.53
C GLU A 50 1.93 -7.96 -9.00
N GLU A 51 0.98 -7.76 -8.08
CA GLU A 51 -0.45 -7.66 -8.40
C GLU A 51 -0.75 -6.49 -9.34
N TYR A 52 0.01 -5.39 -9.25
CA TYR A 52 -0.18 -4.24 -10.14
C TYR A 52 0.23 -4.55 -11.58
N GLN A 53 1.32 -5.31 -11.78
CA GLN A 53 1.77 -5.75 -13.10
C GLN A 53 0.72 -6.64 -13.76
N HIS A 54 0.15 -7.58 -13.00
CA HIS A 54 -0.88 -8.49 -13.51
C HIS A 54 -2.18 -7.79 -13.94
N ASN A 55 -2.58 -6.73 -13.24
CA ASN A 55 -3.78 -5.97 -13.60
C ASN A 55 -3.56 -5.07 -14.82
N GLN A 56 -2.37 -4.47 -14.97
CA GLN A 56 -1.98 -3.75 -16.19
C GLN A 56 -2.01 -4.70 -17.39
N ASP A 57 -1.39 -5.89 -17.27
CA ASP A 57 -1.35 -6.86 -18.37
C ASP A 57 -2.75 -7.24 -18.84
N LYS A 58 -3.70 -7.51 -17.93
CA LYS A 58 -5.09 -7.85 -18.30
C LYS A 58 -5.86 -6.72 -18.99
N GLU A 59 -5.63 -5.48 -18.57
CA GLU A 59 -6.23 -4.29 -19.21
C GLU A 59 -5.65 -4.06 -20.61
N ASN A 60 -4.37 -4.38 -20.82
CA ASN A 60 -3.67 -4.25 -22.09
C ASN A 60 -4.03 -5.33 -23.13
N VAL A 61 -4.66 -6.44 -22.72
CA VAL A 61 -5.08 -7.55 -23.61
C VAL A 61 -6.60 -7.60 -23.89
N SER A 62 -7.39 -6.66 -23.36
CA SER A 62 -8.85 -6.54 -23.62
C SER A 62 -9.17 -5.38 -24.55
#